data_AF-A0A1F9TIF9-F1
#
_entry.id   AF-A0A1F9TIF9-F1
#
_cell.length_a   1.000
_cell.length_b   1.000
_cell.length_c   1.000
_cell.angle_alpha   90.00
_cell.angle_beta   90.00
_cell.angle_gamma   90.00
#
_symmetry.space_group_name_H-M   'P 1'
#
loop_
_entity.id
_entity.type
_entity.pdbx_description
1 polymer ?
#
loop_
_entity_poly.entity_id
_entity_poly.type
_entity_poly.pdbx_seq_one_letter_code
_entity_poly.pdbx_strand_id
1 'polypeptide(L)'
;MAEPLKMITPAMLADDPFRPARVDFEKGLSSAPAFAIGLIIVNVLVFALEIKLSLLTSRKDVIYAGAVYGEKVFAGQSWRLVTGMFMHANLGHLFGNCLALYLVGMAAEQAWGRRRSLAIYFISGLAASFASAFLGTRPSVGASGALFGLMGAVMVFFFRHGNSFYARNRRVGNFLIAWSLLQLWLGSLNPRVDNWAHLGGMLAGSIIGAYMPSRFFEDKAAS
;
A
#
# COMPACT_ATOMS: atom_id res chain seq x y z
N MET A 1 27.65 1.45 52.23
CA MET A 1 26.86 2.70 52.18
C MET A 1 25.54 2.37 51.53
N ALA A 2 24.41 2.59 52.19
CA ALA A 2 23.09 2.33 51.62
C ALA A 2 22.79 3.40 50.55
N GLU A 3 22.28 2.99 49.38
CA GLU A 3 21.78 3.96 48.39
C GLU A 3 20.68 4.83 49.03
N PRO A 4 20.72 6.15 48.84
CA PRO A 4 19.66 7.02 49.33
C PRO A 4 18.32 6.66 48.66
N LEU A 5 17.26 6.58 49.46
CA LEU A 5 15.90 6.35 48.96
C LEU A 5 15.55 7.40 47.90
N LYS A 6 15.35 6.95 46.66
CA LYS A 6 14.90 7.81 45.57
C LYS A 6 13.47 8.28 45.88
N MET A 7 13.27 9.59 45.98
CA MET A 7 11.91 10.15 46.04
C MET A 7 11.17 9.84 44.75
N ILE A 8 9.92 9.37 44.87
CA ILE A 8 9.04 9.14 43.73
C ILE A 8 8.79 10.48 43.04
N THR A 9 9.18 10.59 41.78
CA THR A 9 8.93 11.79 40.97
C THR A 9 7.61 11.65 40.20
N PRO A 10 6.96 12.76 39.80
CA PRO A 10 5.79 12.70 38.92
C PRO A 10 6.04 11.93 37.62
N ALA A 11 7.26 11.96 37.08
CA ALA A 11 7.64 11.19 35.89
C ALA A 11 7.60 9.67 36.13
N MET A 12 7.98 9.21 37.33
CA MET A 12 7.90 7.79 37.71
C MET A 12 6.46 7.29 37.90
N LEU A 13 5.49 8.20 38.02
CA LEU A 13 4.07 7.89 38.15
C LEU A 13 3.29 8.10 36.83
N ALA A 14 3.88 8.80 35.86
CA ALA A 14 3.23 9.14 34.59
C ALA A 14 3.20 7.95 33.60
N ASP A 15 4.25 7.12 33.60
CA ASP A 15 4.34 5.91 32.78
C ASP A 15 4.30 4.68 33.68
N ASP A 16 3.21 3.90 33.61
CA ASP A 16 3.14 2.58 34.23
C ASP A 16 4.05 1.62 33.42
N PRO A 17 5.20 1.18 33.96
CA PRO A 17 6.12 0.30 33.24
C PRO A 17 5.51 -1.08 32.95
N PHE A 18 4.41 -1.45 33.64
CA PHE A 18 3.65 -2.67 33.42
C PHE A 18 2.45 -2.45 32.48
N ARG A 19 2.06 -1.20 32.21
CA ARG A 19 1.00 -0.81 31.25
C ARG A 19 1.44 0.40 30.42
N PRO A 20 2.36 0.22 29.46
CA PRO A 20 2.81 1.32 28.62
C PRO A 20 1.62 1.99 27.94
N ALA A 21 1.65 3.33 27.86
CA ALA A 21 0.61 4.13 27.23
C ALA A 21 0.35 3.60 25.80
N ARG A 22 -0.91 3.22 25.53
CA ARG A 22 -1.32 2.71 24.22
C ARG A 22 -1.58 3.87 23.28
N VAL A 23 -1.12 3.74 22.05
CA VAL A 23 -1.36 4.71 20.99
C VAL A 23 -2.75 4.51 20.41
N ASP A 24 -3.45 5.61 20.16
CA ASP A 24 -4.70 5.59 19.44
C ASP A 24 -4.48 5.84 17.94
N PHE A 25 -4.39 4.76 17.16
CA PHE A 25 -4.16 4.81 15.72
C PHE A 25 -5.28 5.56 15.00
N GLU A 26 -6.53 5.32 15.36
CA GLU A 26 -7.70 5.93 14.71
C GLU A 26 -7.78 7.45 14.93
N LYS A 27 -7.27 7.97 16.05
CA LYS A 27 -7.36 9.40 16.41
C LYS A 27 -6.76 10.35 15.37
N GLY A 28 -5.74 9.91 14.62
CA GLY A 28 -5.12 10.74 13.59
C GLY A 28 -5.54 10.42 12.17
N LEU A 29 -6.44 9.44 11.95
CA LEU A 29 -6.90 9.10 10.61
C LEU A 29 -7.56 10.31 9.96
N SER A 30 -7.02 10.72 8.81
CA SER A 30 -7.66 11.73 7.98
C SER A 30 -8.76 11.10 7.13
N SER A 31 -9.94 11.71 7.09
CA SER A 31 -10.97 11.39 6.09
C SER A 31 -10.57 11.80 4.66
N ALA A 32 -9.48 12.56 4.53
CA ALA A 32 -8.93 13.00 3.26
C ALA A 32 -7.42 12.71 3.21
N PRO A 33 -6.98 11.45 3.06
CA PRO A 33 -5.57 11.12 2.91
C PRO A 33 -5.04 11.75 1.61
N ALA A 34 -4.20 12.78 1.74
CA ALA A 34 -3.86 13.66 0.62
C ALA A 34 -3.13 12.90 -0.49
N PHE A 35 -2.28 11.93 -0.13
CA PHE A 35 -1.58 11.12 -1.13
C PHE A 35 -2.54 10.22 -1.93
N ALA A 36 -3.47 9.58 -1.24
CA ALA A 36 -4.40 8.64 -1.86
C ALA A 36 -5.40 9.40 -2.73
N ILE A 37 -5.89 10.56 -2.29
CA ILE A 37 -6.74 11.43 -3.13
C ILE A 37 -5.99 11.86 -4.39
N GLY A 38 -4.73 12.28 -4.28
CA GLY A 38 -3.91 12.66 -5.44
C GLY A 38 -3.79 11.53 -6.45
N LEU A 39 -3.50 10.30 -5.99
CA LEU A 39 -3.41 9.12 -6.85
C LEU A 39 -4.77 8.71 -7.43
N ILE A 40 -5.87 8.85 -6.69
CA ILE A 40 -7.23 8.61 -7.20
C ILE A 40 -7.54 9.58 -8.34
N ILE A 41 -7.24 10.87 -8.17
CA ILE A 41 -7.44 11.88 -9.22
C ILE A 41 -6.65 11.49 -10.47
N VAL A 42 -5.37 11.12 -10.33
CA VAL A 42 -4.55 10.67 -11.47
C VAL A 42 -5.16 9.45 -12.16
N ASN A 43 -5.59 8.43 -11.41
CA ASN A 43 -6.23 7.23 -11.98
C ASN A 43 -7.50 7.57 -12.75
N VAL A 44 -8.34 8.46 -12.21
CA VAL A 44 -9.57 8.91 -12.88
C VAL A 44 -9.26 9.68 -14.17
N LEU A 45 -8.26 10.56 -14.15
CA LEU A 45 -7.85 11.32 -15.33
C LEU A 45 -7.25 10.43 -16.42
N VAL A 46 -6.41 9.47 -16.05
CA VAL A 46 -5.85 8.48 -16.98
C VAL A 46 -6.97 7.63 -17.58
N PHE A 47 -7.91 7.15 -16.76
CA PHE A 47 -9.04 6.37 -17.27
C PHE A 47 -9.96 7.18 -18.21
N ALA A 48 -10.21 8.46 -17.90
CA ALA A 48 -10.95 9.33 -18.80
C ALA A 48 -10.24 9.49 -20.16
N LEU A 49 -8.91 9.54 -20.17
CA LEU A 49 -8.11 9.56 -21.39
C LEU A 49 -8.17 8.22 -22.14
N GLU A 50 -8.13 7.09 -21.43
CA GLU A 50 -8.29 5.74 -22.00
C GLU A 50 -9.63 5.62 -22.77
N ILE A 51 -10.72 6.13 -22.19
CA ILE A 51 -12.03 6.15 -22.84
C ILE A 51 -12.06 7.12 -24.02
N LYS A 52 -11.59 8.36 -23.85
CA LYS A 52 -11.59 9.39 -24.89
C LYS A 52 -10.83 8.96 -26.14
N LEU A 53 -9.74 8.21 -25.97
CA LEU A 53 -8.88 7.73 -27.05
C LEU A 53 -9.24 6.31 -27.53
N SER A 54 -10.34 5.73 -27.04
CA SER A 54 -10.78 4.37 -27.38
C SER A 54 -9.70 3.29 -27.17
N LEU A 55 -8.90 3.44 -26.11
CA LEU A 55 -7.74 2.57 -25.83
C LEU A 55 -8.12 1.21 -25.21
N LEU A 56 -9.40 1.00 -24.91
CA LEU A 56 -9.91 -0.19 -24.20
C LEU A 56 -10.76 -1.11 -25.12
N THR A 57 -10.75 -0.90 -26.44
CA THR A 57 -11.60 -1.65 -27.39
C THR A 57 -11.07 -3.04 -27.73
N SER A 58 -9.76 -3.25 -27.62
CA SER A 58 -9.14 -4.55 -27.90
C SER A 58 -7.89 -4.78 -27.05
N ARG A 59 -7.43 -6.04 -27.01
CA ARG A 59 -6.13 -6.37 -26.41
C ARG A 59 -4.98 -5.57 -27.03
N LYS A 60 -5.04 -5.32 -28.34
CA LYS A 60 -4.01 -4.58 -29.07
C LYS A 60 -3.97 -3.12 -28.59
N ASP A 61 -5.13 -2.51 -28.39
CA ASP A 61 -5.25 -1.12 -27.95
C ASP A 61 -4.71 -0.93 -26.53
N VAL A 62 -5.06 -1.85 -25.61
CA VAL A 62 -4.54 -1.84 -24.23
C VAL A 62 -3.01 -1.98 -24.21
N ILE A 63 -2.45 -2.85 -25.07
CA ILE A 63 -1.00 -2.96 -25.22
C ILE A 63 -0.42 -1.66 -25.77
N TYR A 64 -1.00 -1.05 -26.80
CA TYR A 64 -0.46 0.20 -27.34
C TYR A 64 -0.55 1.37 -26.36
N ALA A 65 -1.62 1.42 -25.58
CA ALA A 65 -1.86 2.46 -24.58
C ALA A 65 -0.84 2.47 -23.44
N GLY A 66 -0.19 1.35 -23.16
CA GLY A 66 0.91 1.31 -22.19
C GLY A 66 0.84 0.23 -21.14
N ALA A 67 0.03 -0.81 -21.35
CA ALA A 67 0.01 -1.96 -20.46
C ALA A 67 1.42 -2.55 -20.27
N VAL A 68 1.70 -3.05 -19.06
CA VAL A 68 2.90 -3.82 -18.79
C VAL A 68 2.80 -5.10 -19.59
N TYR A 69 3.73 -5.30 -20.53
CA TYR A 69 3.81 -6.52 -21.30
C TYR A 69 5.27 -6.86 -21.54
N GLY A 70 5.72 -8.01 -21.00
CA GLY A 70 7.13 -8.41 -20.93
C GLY A 70 7.87 -8.23 -22.26
N GLU A 71 7.29 -8.74 -23.36
CA GLU A 71 7.86 -8.60 -24.70
C GLU A 71 8.20 -7.14 -25.07
N LYS A 72 7.30 -6.18 -24.75
CA LYS A 72 7.52 -4.77 -25.07
C LYS A 72 8.47 -4.10 -24.08
N VAL A 73 8.41 -4.48 -22.80
CA VAL A 73 9.34 -3.97 -21.77
C VAL A 73 10.77 -4.38 -22.12
N PHE A 74 11.00 -5.64 -22.46
CA PHE A 74 12.32 -6.15 -22.85
C PHE A 74 12.80 -5.64 -24.21
N ALA A 75 11.88 -5.18 -25.07
CA ALA A 75 12.20 -4.44 -26.29
C ALA A 75 12.53 -2.95 -26.03
N GLY A 76 12.77 -2.54 -24.78
CA GLY A 76 13.19 -1.19 -24.41
C GLY A 76 12.07 -0.22 -24.04
N GLN A 77 10.80 -0.66 -24.01
CA GLN A 77 9.66 0.20 -23.63
C GLN A 77 9.46 0.22 -22.11
N SER A 78 10.50 0.60 -21.36
CA SER A 78 10.52 0.59 -19.89
C SER A 78 9.48 1.53 -19.24
N TRP A 79 9.05 2.57 -19.95
CA TRP A 79 7.99 3.48 -19.52
C TRP A 79 6.67 2.76 -19.17
N ARG A 80 6.45 1.57 -19.74
CA ARG A 80 5.30 0.70 -19.45
C ARG A 80 5.20 0.29 -17.98
N LEU A 81 6.33 0.18 -17.30
CA LEU A 81 6.41 -0.16 -15.88
C LEU A 81 5.74 0.90 -15.00
N VAL A 82 5.64 2.14 -15.49
CA VAL A 82 4.95 3.23 -14.79
C VAL A 82 3.56 3.43 -15.36
N THR A 83 3.40 3.51 -16.69
CA THR A 83 2.08 3.79 -17.30
C THR A 83 1.05 2.73 -16.95
N GLY A 84 1.43 1.45 -16.98
CA GLY A 84 0.52 0.35 -16.65
C GLY A 84 -0.02 0.40 -15.22
N MET A 85 0.69 1.06 -14.28
CA MET A 85 0.23 1.26 -12.91
C MET A 85 -1.01 2.16 -12.81
N PHE A 86 -1.26 3.04 -13.79
CA PHE A 86 -2.35 4.01 -13.75
C PHE A 86 -3.51 3.67 -14.71
N MET A 87 -3.29 2.73 -15.62
CA MET A 87 -4.28 2.26 -16.59
C MET A 87 -5.32 1.33 -15.96
N HIS A 88 -6.56 1.33 -16.46
CA HIS A 88 -7.62 0.46 -15.94
C HIS A 88 -8.45 -0.18 -17.06
N ALA A 89 -8.62 -1.51 -16.98
CA ALA A 89 -9.34 -2.28 -17.99
C ALA A 89 -10.85 -1.99 -18.12
N ASN A 90 -11.50 -1.43 -17.10
CA ASN A 90 -12.93 -1.05 -17.11
C ASN A 90 -13.27 -0.22 -15.85
N LEU A 91 -14.50 0.31 -15.81
CA LEU A 91 -14.98 1.15 -14.72
C LEU A 91 -15.01 0.44 -13.36
N GLY A 92 -15.44 -0.83 -13.31
CA GLY A 92 -15.46 -1.61 -12.07
C GLY A 92 -14.06 -1.84 -11.50
N HIS A 93 -13.09 -2.07 -12.39
CA HIS A 93 -11.69 -2.19 -12.04
C HIS A 93 -11.13 -0.87 -11.49
N LEU A 94 -11.41 0.29 -12.12
CA LEU A 94 -11.05 1.60 -11.58
C LEU A 94 -11.67 1.84 -10.21
N PHE A 95 -12.98 1.64 -10.08
CA PHE A 95 -13.70 1.85 -8.83
C PHE A 95 -13.12 1.03 -7.69
N GLY A 96 -12.88 -0.26 -7.92
CA GLY A 96 -12.28 -1.15 -6.92
C GLY A 96 -10.89 -0.69 -6.47
N ASN A 97 -10.04 -0.24 -7.39
CA ASN A 97 -8.73 0.30 -7.06
C ASN A 97 -8.82 1.62 -6.29
N CYS A 98 -9.69 2.55 -6.70
CA CYS A 98 -9.87 3.83 -6.01
C CYS A 98 -10.41 3.64 -4.58
N LEU A 99 -11.37 2.73 -4.39
CA LEU A 99 -11.89 2.39 -3.06
C LEU A 99 -10.80 1.76 -2.18
N ALA A 100 -10.06 0.79 -2.71
CA ALA A 100 -8.96 0.16 -1.98
C ALA A 100 -7.84 1.17 -1.64
N LEU A 101 -7.50 2.06 -2.58
CA LEU A 101 -6.52 3.12 -2.40
C LEU A 101 -6.94 4.11 -1.31
N TYR A 102 -8.22 4.47 -1.25
CA TYR A 102 -8.74 5.32 -0.19
C TYR A 102 -8.63 4.63 1.18
N LEU A 103 -9.15 3.39 1.31
CA LEU A 103 -9.17 2.65 2.57
C LEU A 103 -7.77 2.32 3.11
N VAL A 104 -6.93 1.74 2.26
CA VAL A 104 -5.55 1.37 2.63
C VAL A 104 -4.68 2.63 2.73
N GLY A 105 -4.96 3.65 1.92
CA GLY A 105 -4.25 4.92 1.96
C GLY A 105 -4.44 5.68 3.26
N MET A 106 -5.63 5.66 3.85
CA MET A 106 -5.83 6.21 5.20
C MET A 106 -4.89 5.55 6.22
N ALA A 107 -4.80 4.22 6.22
CA ALA A 107 -3.92 3.49 7.13
C ALA A 107 -2.43 3.73 6.83
N ALA A 108 -2.04 3.76 5.56
CA ALA A 108 -0.66 3.99 5.17
C ALA A 108 -0.19 5.42 5.49
N GLU A 109 -1.01 6.44 5.23
CA GLU A 109 -0.69 7.84 5.57
C GLU A 109 -0.64 8.01 7.09
N GLN A 110 -1.48 7.29 7.82
CA GLN A 110 -1.47 7.28 9.28
C GLN A 110 -0.21 6.62 9.86
N ALA A 111 0.29 5.56 9.24
CA ALA A 111 1.48 4.85 9.73
C ALA A 111 2.80 5.56 9.34
N TRP A 112 2.91 6.12 8.14
CA TRP A 112 4.18 6.66 7.63
C TRP A 112 4.13 8.12 7.16
N GLY A 113 2.94 8.72 7.05
CA GLY A 113 2.77 10.05 6.46
C GLY A 113 2.93 10.06 4.94
N ARG A 114 2.44 11.15 4.31
CA ARG A 114 2.28 11.29 2.86
C ARG A 114 3.49 10.86 2.02
N ARG A 115 4.68 11.36 2.34
CA ARG A 115 5.89 11.17 1.52
C ARG A 115 6.33 9.71 1.47
N ARG A 116 6.31 9.06 2.63
CA ARG A 116 6.71 7.65 2.77
C ARG A 116 5.66 6.71 2.19
N SER A 117 4.37 7.02 2.37
CA SER A 117 3.29 6.27 1.72
C SER A 117 3.39 6.32 0.19
N LEU A 118 3.73 7.48 -0.38
CA LEU A 118 4.02 7.60 -1.82
C LEU A 118 5.22 6.76 -2.25
N ALA A 119 6.31 6.79 -1.48
CA ALA A 119 7.49 5.97 -1.78
C ALA A 119 7.16 4.47 -1.77
N ILE A 120 6.43 4.00 -0.74
CA ILE A 120 5.95 2.60 -0.68
C ILE A 120 5.11 2.28 -1.92
N TYR A 121 4.12 3.12 -2.25
CA TYR A 121 3.25 2.91 -3.41
C TYR A 121 4.05 2.76 -4.71
N PHE A 122 4.95 3.71 -5.01
CA PHE A 122 5.69 3.70 -6.28
C PHE A 122 6.73 2.58 -6.36
N ILE A 123 7.48 2.32 -5.29
CA ILE A 123 8.48 1.25 -5.29
C ILE A 123 7.79 -0.11 -5.41
N SER A 124 6.71 -0.33 -4.67
CA SER A 124 5.91 -1.56 -4.80
C SER A 124 5.24 -1.69 -6.17
N GLY A 125 4.77 -0.60 -6.76
CA GLY A 125 4.19 -0.60 -8.10
C GLY A 125 5.19 -0.95 -9.20
N LEU A 126 6.43 -0.45 -9.08
CA LEU A 126 7.52 -0.83 -9.96
C LEU A 126 7.88 -2.31 -9.78
N ALA A 127 8.01 -2.79 -8.53
CA ALA A 127 8.28 -4.20 -8.25
C ALA A 127 7.17 -5.12 -8.79
N ALA A 128 5.91 -4.72 -8.66
CA ALA A 128 4.77 -5.41 -9.24
C ALA A 128 4.86 -5.46 -10.78
N SER A 129 5.18 -4.33 -11.41
CA SER A 129 5.33 -4.26 -12.87
C SER A 129 6.51 -5.08 -13.38
N PHE A 130 7.62 -5.13 -12.63
CA PHE A 130 8.73 -6.04 -12.93
C PHE A 130 8.30 -7.50 -12.80
N ALA A 131 7.67 -7.89 -11.69
CA ALA A 131 7.18 -9.26 -11.52
C ALA A 131 6.22 -9.68 -12.65
N SER A 132 5.31 -8.78 -13.04
CA SER A 132 4.43 -8.96 -14.21
C SER A 132 5.21 -9.12 -15.52
N ALA A 133 6.20 -8.27 -15.78
CA ALA A 133 6.97 -8.31 -17.02
C ALA A 133 7.83 -9.58 -17.16
N PHE A 134 8.40 -10.08 -16.05
CA PHE A 134 9.28 -11.25 -16.05
C PHE A 134 8.52 -12.58 -15.95
N LEU A 135 7.44 -12.63 -15.18
CA LEU A 135 6.75 -13.88 -14.84
C LEU A 135 5.35 -13.98 -15.47
N GLY A 136 4.76 -12.84 -15.84
CA GLY A 136 3.46 -12.75 -16.48
C GLY A 136 3.52 -13.08 -17.98
N THR A 137 2.46 -13.70 -18.48
CA THR A 137 2.33 -14.10 -19.90
C THR A 137 1.31 -13.23 -20.66
N ARG A 138 0.69 -12.26 -19.99
CA ARG A 138 -0.40 -11.44 -20.51
C ARG A 138 -0.15 -9.96 -20.21
N PRO A 139 -0.72 -9.03 -20.99
CA PRO A 139 -0.67 -7.61 -20.67
C PRO A 139 -1.36 -7.34 -19.32
N SER A 140 -0.77 -6.45 -18.53
CA SER A 140 -1.23 -6.09 -17.20
C SER A 140 -1.41 -4.59 -17.06
N VAL A 141 -2.49 -4.21 -16.39
CA VAL A 141 -2.85 -2.81 -16.08
C VAL A 141 -3.45 -2.76 -14.68
N GLY A 142 -3.30 -1.63 -14.01
CA GLY A 142 -4.00 -1.31 -12.77
C GLY A 142 -3.07 -0.91 -11.63
N ALA A 143 -3.59 -0.05 -10.76
CA ALA A 143 -2.94 0.37 -9.53
C ALA A 143 -2.79 -0.77 -8.50
N SER A 144 -3.46 -1.90 -8.72
CA SER A 144 -3.58 -3.00 -7.76
C SER A 144 -2.24 -3.57 -7.29
N GLY A 145 -1.23 -3.68 -8.16
CA GLY A 145 0.11 -4.12 -7.73
C GLY A 145 0.73 -3.22 -6.65
N ALA A 146 0.67 -1.90 -6.84
CA ALA A 146 1.11 -0.92 -5.85
C ALA A 146 0.23 -0.95 -4.57
N LEU A 147 -1.07 -1.18 -4.73
CA LEU A 147 -2.01 -1.33 -3.60
C LEU A 147 -1.71 -2.55 -2.75
N PHE A 148 -1.41 -3.70 -3.37
CA PHE A 148 -0.96 -4.89 -2.67
C PHE A 148 0.34 -4.64 -1.90
N GLY A 149 1.21 -3.77 -2.42
CA GLY A 149 2.36 -3.28 -1.67
C GLY A 149 2.02 -2.46 -0.43
N LEU A 150 1.12 -1.47 -0.56
CA LEU A 150 0.63 -0.72 0.60
C LEU A 150 -0.04 -1.65 1.62
N MET A 151 -0.83 -2.62 1.16
CA MET A 151 -1.43 -3.65 2.01
C MET A 151 -0.35 -4.44 2.75
N GLY A 152 0.65 -4.99 2.04
CA GLY A 152 1.77 -5.72 2.65
C GLY A 152 2.52 -4.89 3.69
N ALA A 153 2.80 -3.62 3.39
CA ALA A 153 3.42 -2.70 4.35
C ALA A 153 2.56 -2.55 5.62
N VAL A 154 1.27 -2.25 5.46
CA VAL A 154 0.32 -2.07 6.57
C VAL A 154 0.17 -3.36 7.40
N MET A 155 0.13 -4.53 6.74
CA MET A 155 0.09 -5.84 7.40
C MET A 155 1.30 -6.03 8.32
N VAL A 156 2.51 -5.79 7.80
CA VAL A 156 3.75 -5.90 8.59
C VAL A 156 3.78 -4.88 9.73
N PHE A 157 3.32 -3.65 9.49
CA PHE A 157 3.23 -2.62 10.53
C PHE A 157 2.35 -3.06 11.69
N PHE A 158 1.13 -3.53 11.43
CA PHE A 158 0.23 -4.00 12.49
C PHE A 158 0.70 -5.30 13.12
N PHE A 159 1.40 -6.16 12.38
CA PHE A 159 2.01 -7.37 12.96
C PHE A 159 3.10 -7.01 13.97
N ARG A 160 3.98 -6.04 13.65
CA ARG A 160 5.10 -5.62 14.52
C ARG A 160 4.66 -4.74 15.69
N HIS A 161 3.72 -3.83 15.45
CA HIS A 161 3.38 -2.76 16.38
C HIS A 161 1.97 -2.87 16.96
N GLY A 162 1.20 -3.90 16.58
CA GLY A 162 -0.21 -4.07 16.98
C GLY A 162 -0.46 -4.03 18.49
N ASN A 163 0.48 -4.52 19.29
CA ASN A 163 0.37 -4.53 20.76
C ASN A 163 0.56 -3.13 21.38
N SER A 164 1.14 -2.18 20.65
CA SER A 164 1.29 -0.79 21.07
C SER A 164 -0.01 0.02 20.92
N PHE A 165 -1.03 -0.53 20.24
CA PHE A 165 -2.30 0.15 20.00
C PHE A 165 -3.44 -0.38 20.88
N TYR A 166 -4.51 0.42 21.03
CA TYR A 166 -5.77 -0.05 21.63
C TYR A 166 -6.35 -1.24 20.85
N ALA A 167 -7.09 -2.12 21.56
CA ALA A 167 -7.66 -3.32 20.97
C ALA A 167 -8.58 -3.02 19.76
N ARG A 168 -9.29 -1.88 19.75
CA ARG A 168 -10.08 -1.43 18.59
C ARG A 168 -9.24 -1.24 17.33
N ASN A 169 -8.09 -0.57 17.47
CA ASN A 169 -7.18 -0.29 16.36
C ASN A 169 -6.56 -1.57 15.81
N ARG A 170 -6.31 -2.55 16.69
CA ARG A 170 -5.87 -3.88 16.27
C ARG A 170 -6.92 -4.61 15.43
N ARG A 171 -8.22 -4.41 15.69
CA ARG A 171 -9.30 -4.97 14.84
C ARG A 171 -9.28 -4.37 13.44
N VAL A 172 -9.03 -3.06 13.31
CA VAL A 172 -8.86 -2.41 12.00
C VAL A 172 -7.68 -3.01 11.24
N GLY A 173 -6.52 -3.17 11.89
CA GLY A 173 -5.37 -3.84 11.30
C GLY A 173 -5.68 -5.28 10.85
N ASN A 174 -6.33 -6.07 11.72
CA ASN A 174 -6.74 -7.44 11.39
C ASN A 174 -7.74 -7.48 10.22
N PHE A 175 -8.68 -6.53 10.15
CA PHE A 175 -9.61 -6.41 9.04
C PHE A 175 -8.87 -6.12 7.73
N LEU A 176 -7.94 -5.16 7.73
CA LEU A 176 -7.15 -4.85 6.54
C LEU A 176 -6.28 -6.04 6.10
N ILE A 177 -5.70 -6.80 7.04
CA ILE A 177 -4.98 -8.05 6.79
C ILE A 177 -5.91 -9.08 6.12
N ALA A 178 -7.06 -9.37 6.75
CA ALA A 178 -8.01 -10.36 6.25
C ALA A 178 -8.57 -9.97 4.87
N TRP A 179 -8.91 -8.69 4.69
CA TRP A 179 -9.34 -8.13 3.41
C TRP A 179 -8.27 -8.27 2.32
N SER A 180 -7.01 -7.98 2.63
CA SER A 180 -5.91 -8.11 1.67
C SER A 180 -5.69 -9.56 1.22
N LEU A 181 -5.75 -10.51 2.17
CA LEU A 181 -5.65 -11.94 1.88
C LEU A 181 -6.85 -12.43 1.07
N LEU A 182 -8.07 -11.96 1.39
CA LEU A 182 -9.27 -12.28 0.65
C LEU A 182 -9.19 -11.76 -0.80
N GLN A 183 -8.72 -10.53 -1.00
CA GLN A 183 -8.54 -9.95 -2.33
C GLN A 183 -7.51 -10.73 -3.17
N LEU A 184 -6.40 -11.16 -2.55
CA LEU A 184 -5.41 -12.00 -3.22
C LEU A 184 -6.00 -13.36 -3.59
N TRP A 185 -6.76 -13.97 -2.68
CA TRP A 185 -7.42 -15.26 -2.92
C TRP A 185 -8.46 -15.15 -4.04
N LEU A 186 -9.39 -14.19 -3.97
CA LEU A 186 -10.38 -13.94 -5.02
C LEU A 186 -9.73 -13.60 -6.37
N GLY A 187 -8.63 -12.84 -6.35
CA GLY A 187 -7.82 -12.55 -7.53
C GLY A 187 -7.24 -13.82 -8.16
N SER A 188 -6.74 -14.74 -7.33
CA SER A 188 -6.15 -16.00 -7.81
C SER A 188 -7.15 -16.91 -8.54
N LEU A 189 -8.44 -16.77 -8.25
CA LEU A 189 -9.53 -17.49 -8.93
C LEU A 189 -9.88 -16.89 -10.30
N ASN A 190 -9.41 -15.68 -10.63
CA ASN A 190 -9.76 -14.98 -11.86
C ASN A 190 -8.55 -14.93 -12.82
N PRO A 191 -8.57 -15.65 -13.96
CA PRO A 191 -7.44 -15.69 -14.90
C PRO A 191 -7.15 -14.35 -15.59
N ARG A 192 -8.02 -13.34 -15.45
CA ARG A 192 -7.79 -11.97 -15.92
C ARG A 192 -7.01 -11.12 -14.93
N VAL A 193 -6.78 -11.60 -13.71
CA VAL A 193 -6.02 -10.90 -12.68
C VAL A 193 -4.55 -11.29 -12.76
N ASP A 194 -3.69 -10.28 -12.70
CA ASP A 194 -2.25 -10.49 -12.67
C ASP A 194 -1.74 -10.73 -11.24
N ASN A 195 -1.73 -12.02 -10.86
CA ASN A 195 -1.28 -12.43 -9.54
C ASN A 195 0.24 -12.26 -9.34
N TRP A 196 1.03 -12.24 -10.42
CA TRP A 196 2.47 -11.97 -10.32
C TRP A 196 2.72 -10.51 -9.93
N ALA A 197 1.97 -9.57 -10.51
CA ALA A 197 1.98 -8.18 -10.08
C ALA A 197 1.59 -8.04 -8.61
N HIS A 198 0.50 -8.69 -8.18
CA HIS A 198 0.03 -8.62 -6.79
C HIS A 198 1.07 -9.18 -5.81
N LEU A 199 1.64 -10.34 -6.10
CA LEU A 199 2.67 -10.96 -5.26
C LEU A 199 3.94 -10.10 -5.20
N GLY A 200 4.43 -9.62 -6.35
CA GLY A 200 5.62 -8.77 -6.41
C GLY A 200 5.45 -7.46 -5.63
N GLY A 201 4.30 -6.81 -5.79
CA GLY A 201 3.94 -5.62 -5.03
C GLY A 201 3.87 -5.87 -3.53
N MET A 202 3.14 -6.92 -3.12
CA MET A 202 2.96 -7.29 -1.71
C MET A 202 4.29 -7.62 -1.02
N LEU A 203 5.17 -8.39 -1.68
CA LEU A 203 6.49 -8.72 -1.14
C LEU A 203 7.34 -7.47 -0.97
N ALA A 204 7.46 -6.64 -2.00
CA ALA A 204 8.22 -5.40 -1.93
C ALA A 204 7.69 -4.46 -0.84
N GLY A 205 6.37 -4.27 -0.79
CA GLY A 205 5.74 -3.42 0.22
C GLY A 205 5.91 -3.94 1.65
N SER A 206 5.81 -5.25 1.85
CA SER A 206 6.06 -5.89 3.15
C SER A 206 7.50 -5.67 3.62
N ILE A 207 8.48 -5.81 2.72
CA ILE A 207 9.90 -5.53 3.00
C ILE A 207 10.07 -4.05 3.36
N ILE A 208 9.59 -3.13 2.52
CA ILE A 208 9.73 -1.69 2.76
C ILE A 208 9.06 -1.31 4.09
N GLY A 209 7.84 -1.78 4.36
CA GLY A 209 7.12 -1.52 5.60
C GLY A 209 7.80 -2.09 6.85
N ALA A 210 8.58 -3.18 6.71
CA ALA A 210 9.36 -3.74 7.81
C ALA A 210 10.53 -2.85 8.25
N TYR A 211 11.13 -2.11 7.31
CA TYR A 211 12.34 -1.32 7.54
C TYR A 211 12.08 0.19 7.56
N MET A 212 10.98 0.65 6.97
CA MET A 212 10.65 2.07 6.91
C MET A 212 10.07 2.53 8.26
N PRO A 213 10.71 3.52 8.93
CA PRO A 213 10.28 3.96 10.24
C PRO A 213 8.89 4.58 10.19
N SER A 214 8.02 4.11 11.07
CA SER A 214 6.68 4.68 11.27
C SER A 214 6.77 5.94 12.12
N ARG A 215 5.99 6.96 11.74
CA ARG A 215 5.92 8.25 12.46
C ARG A 215 5.51 8.15 13.93
N PHE A 216 4.94 7.01 14.36
CA PHE A 216 4.60 6.77 15.76
C PHE A 216 5.79 6.36 16.62
N PHE A 217 6.87 5.85 15.99
CA PHE A 217 7.98 5.22 16.68
C PHE A 217 9.35 5.82 16.28
N GLU A 218 9.36 6.98 15.61
CA GLU A 218 10.58 7.68 15.22
C GLU A 218 11.35 8.23 16.42
N ASP A 219 10.65 8.74 17.44
CA ASP A 219 11.31 9.42 18.56
C ASP A 219 11.96 8.48 19.58
N LYS A 220 11.65 7.18 19.55
CA LYS A 220 12.24 6.19 20.48
C LYS A 220 13.64 5.71 20.08
N ALA A 221 14.13 6.06 18.90
CA ALA A 221 15.48 5.70 18.44
C ALA A 221 16.51 6.81 18.69
N ALA A 222 16.06 8.00 19.10
CA ALA A 222 16.91 9.17 19.36
C ALA A 222 17.00 9.55 20.86
N SER A 223 16.42 8.73 21.75
CA SER A 223 16.45 8.85 23.21
C SER A 223 17.09 7.63 23.85
#